data_AF-A0A7S1DKY2-F1
#
_entry.id   AF-A0A7S1DKY2-F1
#
_cell.length_a   1.000
_cell.length_b   1.000
_cell.length_c   1.000
_cell.angle_alpha   90.00
_cell.angle_beta   90.00
_cell.angle_gamma   90.00
#
_symmetry.space_group_name_H-M   'P 1'
#
loop_
_entity.id
_entity.type
_entity.pdbx_description
1 polymer ?
#
loop_
_entity_poly.entity_id
_entity_poly.type
_entity_poly.pdbx_seq_one_letter_code
_entity_poly.pdbx_strand_id
1 'polypeptide(L)'
;ARRRHGRLCIEPVAQVARIRLADLKEVEPQKERLLRNTAQFVAGRPANNVLLTGAKGTGKSSLIKAVLNEFAGQGLRLIEVDKADLVDLPDLVEQMAGRPERFIVFCDDLS
;
A
#
# COMPACT_ATOMS: atom_id res chain seq x y z
N ALA A 1 -10.01 2.68 2.67
CA ALA A 1 -11.38 2.14 2.66
C ALA A 1 -12.19 2.93 3.67
N ARG A 2 -13.51 3.05 3.49
CA ARG A 2 -14.38 3.72 4.46
C ARG A 2 -15.64 2.90 4.69
N ARG A 3 -16.15 2.91 5.92
CA ARG A 3 -17.48 2.36 6.22
C ARG A 3 -18.58 3.31 5.75
N ARG A 4 -19.49 2.79 4.93
CA ARG A 4 -20.72 3.49 4.51
C ARG A 4 -21.91 2.54 4.68
N HIS A 5 -22.89 2.93 5.49
CA HIS A 5 -24.08 2.11 5.83
C HIS A 5 -23.74 0.68 6.33
N GLY A 6 -22.72 0.54 7.17
CA GLY A 6 -22.32 -0.78 7.72
C GLY A 6 -21.55 -1.67 6.75
N ARG A 7 -21.22 -1.20 5.55
CA ARG A 7 -20.39 -1.91 4.56
C ARG A 7 -19.08 -1.20 4.32
N LEU A 8 -18.01 -1.98 4.13
CA LEU A 8 -16.70 -1.45 3.73
C LEU A 8 -16.73 -1.09 2.23
N CYS A 9 -16.45 0.16 1.90
CA CYS A 9 -16.37 0.65 0.52
C CYS A 9 -14.94 1.07 0.16
N ILE A 10 -14.45 0.63 -1.00
CA ILE A 10 -13.21 1.12 -1.60
C ILE A 10 -13.55 2.32 -2.47
N GLU A 11 -13.00 3.48 -2.14
CA GLU A 11 -13.16 4.70 -2.94
C GLU A 11 -11.86 4.98 -3.71
N PRO A 12 -11.93 5.23 -5.03
CA PRO A 12 -10.74 5.56 -5.80
C PRO A 12 -10.22 6.95 -5.42
N VAL A 13 -8.93 7.03 -5.11
CA VAL A 13 -8.25 8.31 -4.90
C VAL A 13 -7.69 8.78 -6.25
N ALA A 14 -8.34 9.76 -6.86
CA ALA A 14 -7.96 10.28 -8.18
C ALA A 14 -6.67 11.12 -8.17
N GLN A 15 -6.30 11.68 -7.01
CA GLN A 15 -5.11 12.51 -6.85
C GLN A 15 -4.18 11.92 -5.79
N VAL A 16 -3.19 11.15 -6.26
CA VAL A 16 -2.09 10.67 -5.41
C VAL A 16 -0.95 11.67 -5.49
N ALA A 17 -0.37 12.04 -4.34
CA ALA A 17 0.81 12.90 -4.29
C ALA A 17 1.95 12.29 -5.12
N ARG A 18 2.54 13.07 -6.02
CA ARG A 18 3.67 12.66 -6.88
C ARG A 18 4.99 12.69 -6.11
N ILE A 19 5.09 11.85 -5.08
CA ILE A 19 6.33 11.64 -4.33
C ILE A 19 7.22 10.73 -5.19
N ARG A 20 8.44 11.17 -5.53
CA ARG A 20 9.40 10.34 -6.26
C ARG A 20 10.27 9.60 -5.26
N LEU A 21 10.72 8.41 -5.64
CA LEU A 21 11.66 7.64 -4.81
C LEU A 21 12.94 8.41 -4.51
N ALA A 22 13.42 9.26 -5.43
CA ALA A 22 14.61 10.09 -5.25
C ALA A 22 14.46 11.17 -4.15
N ASP A 23 13.22 11.52 -3.79
CA ASP A 23 12.94 12.55 -2.78
C ASP A 23 13.06 12.00 -1.35
N LEU A 24 13.13 10.68 -1.20
CA LEU A 24 13.25 9.98 0.08
C LEU A 24 14.73 9.73 0.39
N LYS A 25 15.22 10.41 1.43
CA LYS A 25 16.58 10.27 1.97
C LYS A 25 16.52 9.51 3.30
N GLU A 26 17.60 8.79 3.64
CA GLU A 26 17.81 8.12 4.94
C GLU A 26 16.92 6.88 5.20
N VAL A 27 16.34 6.29 4.15
CA VAL A 27 15.52 5.06 4.21
C VAL A 27 16.00 3.95 3.27
N GLU A 28 17.24 4.04 2.80
CA GLU A 28 17.79 3.29 1.67
C GLU A 28 17.66 1.76 1.80
N PRO A 29 18.02 1.11 2.93
CA PRO A 29 17.97 -0.36 3.01
C PRO A 29 16.53 -0.91 2.99
N GLN A 30 15.60 -0.21 3.65
CA GLN A 30 14.18 -0.61 3.69
C GLN A 30 13.50 -0.34 2.35
N LYS A 31 13.81 0.82 1.73
CA LYS A 31 13.35 1.21 0.40
C LYS A 31 13.75 0.19 -0.64
N GLU A 32 15.01 -0.22 -0.70
CA GLU A 32 15.45 -1.22 -1.68
C GLU A 32 14.76 -2.58 -1.50
N ARG A 33 14.60 -3.05 -0.25
CA ARG A 33 13.91 -4.31 0.03
C ARG A 33 12.46 -4.25 -0.40
N LEU A 34 11.77 -3.15 -0.09
CA LEU A 34 10.39 -2.94 -0.51
C LEU A 34 10.28 -2.87 -2.03
N LEU A 35 11.15 -2.11 -2.71
CA LEU A 35 11.16 -2.02 -4.18
C LEU A 35 11.37 -3.37 -4.84
N ARG A 36 12.36 -4.15 -4.39
CA ARG A 36 12.62 -5.50 -4.93
C ARG A 36 11.44 -6.44 -4.71
N ASN A 37 10.83 -6.40 -3.51
CA ASN A 37 9.68 -7.23 -3.19
C ASN A 37 8.44 -6.84 -4.04
N THR A 38 8.17 -5.54 -4.16
CA THR A 38 7.07 -5.04 -4.98
C THR A 38 7.29 -5.31 -6.46
N ALA A 39 8.52 -5.19 -6.97
CA ALA A 39 8.86 -5.56 -8.35
C ALA A 39 8.56 -7.05 -8.64
N GLN A 40 8.88 -7.95 -7.70
CA GLN A 40 8.49 -9.35 -7.81
C GLN A 40 6.97 -9.53 -7.78
N PHE A 41 6.29 -8.84 -6.85
CA PHE A 41 4.84 -8.90 -6.69
C PHE A 41 4.08 -8.48 -7.96
N VAL A 42 4.46 -7.35 -8.56
CA VAL A 42 3.81 -6.86 -9.79
C VAL A 42 4.13 -7.75 -10.99
N ALA A 43 5.30 -8.37 -11.02
CA ALA A 43 5.69 -9.37 -12.02
C ALA A 43 5.00 -10.73 -11.83
N GLY A 44 4.12 -10.90 -10.84
CA GLY A 44 3.44 -12.17 -10.54
C GLY A 44 4.37 -13.24 -9.97
N ARG A 45 5.55 -12.85 -9.46
CA ARG A 45 6.50 -13.72 -8.78
C ARG A 45 6.17 -13.77 -7.27
N PRO A 46 6.67 -14.78 -6.54
CA PRO A 46 6.55 -14.81 -5.09
C PRO A 46 7.03 -13.50 -4.46
N ALA A 47 6.23 -12.95 -3.54
CA ALA A 47 6.55 -11.74 -2.81
C ALA A 47 6.16 -11.93 -1.34
N ASN A 48 6.91 -11.28 -0.46
CA ASN A 48 6.69 -11.36 0.98
C ASN A 48 5.64 -10.35 1.42
N ASN A 49 4.89 -10.68 2.46
CA ASN A 49 4.14 -9.70 3.24
C ASN A 49 5.14 -8.74 3.90
N VAL A 50 4.94 -7.44 3.69
CA VAL A 50 5.83 -6.41 4.25
C VAL A 50 5.11 -5.66 5.35
N LEU A 51 5.67 -5.71 6.56
CA LEU A 51 5.28 -4.82 7.65
C LEU A 51 6.26 -3.64 7.69
N LEU A 52 5.76 -2.43 7.48
CA LEU A 52 6.55 -1.21 7.67
C LEU A 52 6.30 -0.66 9.07
N THR A 53 7.30 -0.77 9.94
CA THR A 53 7.28 -0.22 11.31
C THR A 53 8.25 0.95 11.43
N GLY A 54 7.90 1.93 12.26
CA GLY A 54 8.73 3.11 12.54
C GLY A 54 7.93 4.21 13.23
N ALA A 55 8.61 5.16 13.86
CA ALA A 55 7.96 6.27 14.55
C ALA A 55 7.11 7.16 13.60
N LYS A 56 6.16 7.92 14.15
CA LYS A 56 5.40 8.91 13.37
C LYS A 56 6.38 9.92 12.73
N GLY A 57 6.17 10.23 11.46
CA GLY A 57 7.05 11.17 10.73
C GLY A 57 8.28 10.57 10.06
N THR A 58 8.53 9.25 10.14
CA THR A 58 9.68 8.60 9.47
C THR A 58 9.50 8.34 7.97
N GLY A 59 8.51 8.97 7.32
CA GLY A 59 8.33 8.88 5.87
C GLY A 59 7.77 7.55 5.34
N LYS A 60 7.19 6.67 6.17
CA LYS A 60 6.60 5.37 5.74
C LYS A 60 5.48 5.53 4.72
N SER A 61 4.51 6.41 4.99
CA SER A 61 3.43 6.74 4.05
C SER A 61 4.01 7.30 2.74
N SER A 62 5.03 8.17 2.83
CA SER A 62 5.72 8.72 1.66
C SER A 62 6.45 7.64 0.84
N LEU A 63 7.09 6.67 1.51
CA LEU A 63 7.75 5.54 0.87
C LEU A 63 6.78 4.66 0.09
N ILE A 64 5.67 4.28 0.72
CA ILE A 64 4.64 3.47 0.04
C ILE A 64 4.03 4.24 -1.14
N LYS A 65 3.77 5.54 -0.99
CA LYS A 65 3.25 6.38 -2.07
C LYS A 65 4.25 6.51 -3.23
N ALA A 66 5.54 6.61 -2.94
CA ALA A 66 6.58 6.60 -3.97
C ALA A 66 6.68 5.25 -4.69
N VAL A 67 6.57 4.13 -3.97
CA VAL A 67 6.52 2.78 -4.56
C VAL A 67 5.25 2.60 -5.40
N LEU A 68 4.11 3.09 -4.93
CA LEU A 68 2.87 3.09 -5.71
C LEU A 68 3.06 3.84 -7.02
N ASN A 69 3.64 5.04 -6.98
CA ASN A 69 3.87 5.84 -8.18
C ASN A 69 4.78 5.12 -9.20
N GLU A 70 5.83 4.43 -8.73
CA GLU A 70 6.75 3.67 -9.59
C GLU A 70 6.05 2.53 -10.34
N PHE A 71 5.13 1.83 -9.67
CA PHE A 71 4.52 0.59 -10.19
C PHE A 71 3.03 0.73 -10.56
N ALA A 72 2.42 1.91 -10.44
CA ALA A 72 1.00 2.13 -10.73
C ALA A 72 0.62 1.73 -12.17
N GLY A 73 1.53 2.00 -13.12
CA GLY A 73 1.39 1.61 -14.53
C GLY A 73 1.45 0.10 -14.79
N GLN A 74 1.94 -0.68 -13.81
CA GLN A 74 2.02 -2.15 -13.86
C GLN A 74 0.84 -2.81 -13.11
N GLY A 75 -0.22 -2.05 -12.84
CA GLY A 75 -1.42 -2.56 -12.17
C GLY A 75 -1.36 -2.55 -10.65
N LEU A 76 -0.34 -1.95 -10.04
CA LEU A 76 -0.27 -1.79 -8.58
C LEU A 76 -1.31 -0.78 -8.08
N ARG A 77 -1.98 -1.12 -6.97
CA ARG A 77 -2.98 -0.30 -6.27
C ARG A 77 -2.66 -0.30 -4.78
N LEU A 78 -2.91 0.83 -4.14
CA LEU A 78 -2.75 0.98 -2.69
C LEU A 78 -4.13 1.14 -2.06
N ILE A 79 -4.37 0.40 -0.99
CA ILE A 79 -5.54 0.58 -0.14
C ILE A 79 -5.03 0.99 1.23
N GLU A 80 -5.32 2.23 1.61
CA GLU A 80 -5.11 2.70 2.97
C GLU A 80 -6.32 2.27 3.82
N VAL A 81 -6.06 1.63 4.96
CA VAL A 81 -7.06 1.13 5.91
C VAL A 81 -6.70 1.65 7.29
N ASP A 82 -7.68 2.19 8.01
CA ASP A 82 -7.50 2.63 9.39
C ASP A 82 -7.48 1.41 10.34
N LYS A 83 -6.83 1.54 11.50
CA LYS A 83 -6.74 0.46 12.51
C LYS A 83 -8.10 -0.15 12.86
N ALA A 84 -9.12 0.68 13.01
CA ALA A 84 -10.47 0.25 13.35
C ALA A 84 -11.14 -0.59 12.25
N ASP A 85 -10.69 -0.44 11.01
CA ASP A 85 -11.22 -1.12 9.83
C ASP A 85 -10.41 -2.39 9.47
N LEU A 86 -9.32 -2.70 10.20
CA LEU A 86 -8.55 -3.93 9.99
C LEU A 86 -9.33 -5.21 10.32
N VAL A 87 -10.34 -5.12 11.19
CA VAL A 87 -11.23 -6.25 11.51
C VAL A 87 -12.00 -6.74 10.27
N ASP A 88 -12.25 -5.84 9.31
CA ASP A 88 -12.98 -6.12 8.07
C ASP A 88 -12.04 -6.46 6.90
N LEU A 89 -10.77 -6.73 7.18
CA LEU A 89 -9.79 -7.10 6.16
C LEU A 89 -10.22 -8.32 5.31
N PRO A 90 -10.87 -9.37 5.87
CA PRO A 90 -11.39 -10.46 5.05
C PRO A 90 -12.38 -9.99 3.97
N ASP A 91 -13.35 -9.15 4.34
CA ASP A 91 -14.34 -8.60 3.42
C ASP A 91 -13.67 -7.71 2.35
N LEU A 92 -12.63 -6.96 2.74
CA LEU A 92 -11.84 -6.16 1.80
C LEU A 92 -11.12 -7.04 0.77
N VAL A 93 -10.53 -8.15 1.22
CA VAL A 93 -9.84 -9.10 0.36
C VAL A 93 -10.81 -9.77 -0.61
N GLU A 94 -12.02 -10.11 -0.17
CA GLU A 94 -13.07 -10.64 -1.06
C GLU A 94 -13.45 -9.66 -2.17
N GLN A 95 -13.53 -8.36 -1.88
CA GLN A 95 -13.80 -7.33 -2.91
C GLN A 95 -12.66 -7.19 -3.93
N MET A 96 -11.46 -7.64 -3.58
CA MET A 96 -10.29 -7.62 -4.45
C MET A 96 -10.11 -8.94 -5.21
N ALA A 97 -10.79 -10.01 -4.79
CA ALA A 97 -10.69 -11.32 -5.43
C ALA A 97 -11.16 -11.23 -6.89
N GLY A 98 -10.41 -11.88 -7.79
CA GLY A 98 -10.72 -11.91 -9.24
C GLY A 98 -10.34 -10.65 -10.03
N ARG A 99 -9.82 -9.59 -9.36
CA ARG A 99 -9.33 -8.39 -10.03
C ARG A 99 -7.92 -8.59 -10.58
N PRO A 100 -7.60 -8.07 -11.79
CA PRO A 100 -6.25 -8.21 -12.37
C PRO A 100 -5.21 -7.33 -11.68
N GLU A 101 -5.63 -6.30 -10.94
CA GLU A 101 -4.73 -5.42 -10.20
C GLU A 101 -4.00 -6.14 -9.06
N ARG A 102 -2.87 -5.55 -8.65
CA ARG A 102 -2.06 -6.00 -7.51
C ARG A 102 -2.23 -5.00 -6.38
N PHE A 103 -2.66 -5.45 -5.21
CA PHE A 103 -3.02 -4.55 -4.12
C PHE A 103 -2.00 -4.61 -2.98
N ILE A 104 -1.57 -3.45 -2.51
CA ILE A 104 -0.89 -3.28 -1.22
C ILE A 104 -1.92 -2.74 -0.25
N VAL A 105 -2.08 -3.41 0.90
CA VAL A 105 -2.88 -2.89 2.02
C VAL A 105 -1.92 -2.21 2.99
N PHE A 106 -2.20 -0.96 3.32
CA PHE A 106 -1.40 -0.15 4.22
C PHE A 106 -2.24 0.40 5.38
N CYS A 107 -1.67 0.35 6.58
CA CYS A 107 -2.23 0.93 7.80
C CYS A 107 -1.16 1.83 8.44
N ASP A 108 -1.44 3.13 8.59
CA ASP A 108 -0.43 4.13 9.01
C ASP A 108 -0.22 4.16 10.54
N ASP A 109 -1.16 3.63 11.32
CA ASP A 109 -1.04 3.58 12.79
C ASP A 109 -1.71 2.33 13.37
N LEU A 110 -0.94 1.50 14.09
CA LEU A 110 -1.42 0.35 14.86
C LEU A 110 -1.49 0.66 16.37
N SER A 111 -1.15 1.88 16.79
CA SER A 111 -1.12 2.33 18.20
C SER A 111 -2.50 2.33 18.84
#